data_AF-A0A965CB67-F1
#
_entry.id   AF-A0A965CB67-F1
#
_cell.length_a   1.000
_cell.length_b   1.000
_cell.length_c   1.000
_cell.angle_alpha   90.00
_cell.angle_beta   90.00
_cell.angle_gamma   90.00
#
_symmetry.space_group_name_H-M   'P 1'
#
loop_
_entity.id
_entity.type
_entity.pdbx_description
1 polymer ?
#
loop_
_entity_poly.entity_id
_entity_poly.type
_entity_poly.pdbx_seq_one_letter_code
_entity_poly.pdbx_strand_id
1 'polypeptide(L)'
;IATLDAPSDRKEILETLLSDSRQQDRAKALVDGISVVKSLQAKGLQVIIAAPTPVFVSPTDRCIRWFNNMNPICANGFREPIEFQKELRAPVMESYTELANKTGATLWDPFPLLCSDGKYCYSEKDGRYLFVDQHHLSSNGNLLLIGSFLETLETIWK
;
A
#
# COMPACT_ATOMS: atom_id res chain seq x y z
N ILE A 1 21.12 -4.13 -6.28
CA ILE A 1 20.06 -5.01 -5.74
C ILE A 1 19.81 -4.50 -4.34
N ALA A 2 18.67 -3.86 -4.08
CA ALA A 2 18.31 -3.47 -2.73
C ALA A 2 18.29 -4.74 -1.87
N THR A 3 18.92 -4.70 -0.71
CA THR A 3 18.94 -5.78 0.28
C THR A 3 17.53 -5.96 0.82
N LEU A 4 16.70 -6.73 0.10
CA LEU A 4 15.33 -7.10 0.47
C LEU A 4 15.24 -8.00 1.72
N ASP A 5 16.38 -8.36 2.31
CA ASP A 5 16.49 -9.37 3.37
C ASP A 5 17.07 -8.85 4.70
N ALA A 6 17.20 -7.52 4.90
CA ALA A 6 17.58 -6.94 6.19
C ALA A 6 16.51 -5.95 6.66
N PRO A 7 16.22 -5.85 7.97
CA PRO A 7 15.35 -4.79 8.47
C PRO A 7 16.04 -3.45 8.20
N SER A 8 15.59 -2.74 7.17
CA SER A 8 16.07 -1.40 6.88
C SER A 8 15.58 -0.45 7.98
N ASP A 9 16.45 0.46 8.39
CA ASP A 9 16.07 1.48 9.36
C ASP A 9 14.90 2.30 8.78
N ARG A 10 13.79 2.38 9.53
CA ARG A 10 12.61 3.15 9.13
C ARG A 10 12.97 4.58 8.75
N LYS A 11 13.93 5.19 9.45
CA LYS A 11 14.42 6.53 9.16
C LYS A 11 15.13 6.59 7.81
N GLU A 12 16.02 5.64 7.51
CA GLU A 12 16.73 5.57 6.23
C GLU A 12 15.77 5.36 5.06
N ILE A 13 14.72 4.54 5.25
CA ILE A 13 13.66 4.34 4.25
C ILE A 13 12.98 5.68 3.93
N LEU A 14 12.58 6.41 4.97
CA LEU A 14 11.90 7.70 4.82
C LEU A 14 12.82 8.74 4.19
N GLU A 15 14.08 8.83 4.60
CA GLU A 15 15.08 9.71 4.00
C GLU A 15 15.29 9.40 2.51
N THR A 16 15.39 8.12 2.16
CA THR A 16 15.50 7.68 0.77
C THR A 16 14.26 8.09 -0.03
N LEU A 17 13.06 7.88 0.53
CA LEU A 17 11.79 8.24 -0.10
C LEU A 17 11.68 9.76 -0.38
N LEU A 18 12.26 10.57 0.50
CA LEU A 18 12.28 12.03 0.39
C LEU A 18 13.45 12.58 -0.43
N SER A 19 14.40 11.75 -0.88
CA SER A 19 15.51 12.21 -1.71
C SER A 19 15.06 12.84 -3.04
N ASP A 20 15.84 13.78 -3.56
CA ASP A 20 15.56 14.49 -4.81
C ASP A 20 15.34 13.54 -5.99
N SER A 21 16.15 12.48 -6.08
CA SER A 21 15.97 11.46 -7.12
C SER A 21 14.60 10.80 -7.06
N ARG A 22 14.13 10.43 -5.85
CA ARG A 22 12.79 9.82 -5.70
C ARG A 22 11.67 10.82 -5.93
N GLN A 23 11.87 12.09 -5.59
CA GLN A 23 10.92 13.15 -5.92
C GLN A 23 10.79 13.33 -7.44
N GLN A 24 11.92 13.34 -8.17
CA GLN A 24 11.93 13.42 -9.62
C GLN A 24 11.26 12.20 -10.28
N ASP A 25 11.55 11.00 -9.77
CA ASP A 25 10.89 9.77 -10.24
C ASP A 25 9.37 9.85 -10.08
N ARG A 26 8.88 10.32 -8.91
CA ARG A 26 7.44 10.50 -8.67
C ARG A 26 6.83 11.57 -9.57
N ALA A 27 7.52 12.69 -9.78
CA ALA A 27 7.05 13.75 -10.68
C ALA A 27 6.89 13.24 -12.11
N LYS A 28 7.85 12.44 -12.59
CA LYS A 28 7.76 11.77 -13.90
C LYS A 28 6.59 10.79 -13.94
N ALA A 29 6.47 9.92 -12.92
CA ALA A 29 5.40 8.94 -12.84
C ALA A 29 4.00 9.59 -12.79
N LEU A 30 3.86 10.76 -12.17
CA LEU A 30 2.62 11.54 -12.17
C LEU A 30 2.25 12.01 -13.58
N VAL A 31 3.20 12.58 -14.33
CA VAL A 31 2.96 13.01 -15.72
C VAL A 31 2.54 11.82 -16.60
N ASP A 32 3.26 10.71 -16.49
CA ASP A 32 2.97 9.49 -17.23
C ASP A 32 1.59 8.92 -16.83
N GLY A 33 1.28 8.91 -15.53
CA GLY A 33 -0.01 8.49 -14.98
C GLY A 33 -1.18 9.32 -15.50
N ILE A 34 -1.05 10.65 -15.53
CA ILE A 34 -2.07 11.55 -16.07
C ILE A 34 -2.34 11.22 -17.55
N SER A 35 -1.28 10.99 -18.33
CA SER A 35 -1.39 10.62 -19.74
C SER A 35 -2.14 9.30 -19.93
N VAL A 36 -1.79 8.26 -19.17
CA VAL A 36 -2.43 6.94 -19.21
C VAL A 36 -3.91 7.05 -18.84
N VAL A 37 -4.24 7.71 -17.73
CA VAL A 37 -5.63 7.85 -17.27
C VAL A 37 -6.47 8.58 -18.30
N LYS A 38 -5.99 9.70 -18.84
CA LYS A 38 -6.71 10.46 -19.89
C LYS A 38 -6.91 9.62 -21.16
N SER A 39 -5.94 8.79 -21.54
CA SER A 39 -6.07 7.89 -22.68
C SER A 39 -7.17 6.85 -22.47
N LEU A 40 -7.28 6.29 -21.26
CA LEU A 40 -8.36 5.35 -20.91
C LEU A 40 -9.72 6.06 -20.91
N GLN A 41 -9.81 7.25 -20.32
CA GLN A 41 -11.04 8.04 -20.27
C GLN A 41 -11.51 8.49 -21.65
N ALA A 42 -10.59 8.83 -22.56
CA ALA A 42 -10.92 9.15 -23.96
C ALA A 42 -11.54 7.96 -24.71
N LYS A 43 -11.35 6.74 -24.22
CA LYS A 43 -12.00 5.51 -24.73
C LYS A 43 -13.32 5.19 -24.00
N GLY A 44 -13.81 6.11 -23.16
CA GLY A 44 -15.05 5.94 -22.39
C GLY A 44 -14.91 5.08 -21.13
N LEU A 45 -13.68 4.77 -20.69
CA LEU A 45 -13.45 3.99 -19.47
C LEU A 45 -13.49 4.89 -18.23
N GLN A 46 -14.15 4.41 -17.19
CA GLN A 46 -14.01 4.95 -15.85
C GLN A 46 -12.74 4.36 -15.21
N VAL A 47 -11.97 5.19 -14.51
CA VAL A 47 -10.68 4.79 -13.94
C VAL A 47 -10.71 4.93 -12.43
N ILE A 48 -10.35 3.85 -11.73
CA ILE A 48 -10.16 3.82 -10.29
C ILE A 48 -8.67 3.62 -10.01
N ILE A 49 -8.13 4.44 -9.12
CA ILE A 49 -6.76 4.36 -8.63
C ILE A 49 -6.82 3.73 -7.25
N ALA A 50 -6.21 2.55 -7.10
CA ALA A 50 -6.11 1.88 -5.80
C ALA A 50 -4.91 2.44 -5.02
N ALA A 51 -5.17 3.05 -3.86
CA ALA A 51 -4.14 3.62 -3.00
C ALA A 51 -3.23 2.53 -2.38
N PRO A 52 -2.00 2.88 -1.95
CA PRO A 52 -1.07 1.91 -1.39
C PRO A 52 -1.60 1.21 -0.14
N THR A 53 -1.40 -0.11 -0.07
CA THR A 53 -1.62 -0.92 1.13
C THR A 53 -0.46 -0.78 2.12
N PRO A 54 -0.63 -1.16 3.39
CA PRO A 54 0.47 -1.24 4.36
C PRO A 54 1.57 -2.20 3.90
N VAL A 55 2.80 -1.96 4.38
CA VAL A 55 3.98 -2.81 4.13
C VAL A 55 4.61 -3.25 5.45
N PHE A 56 4.93 -4.52 5.62
CA PHE A 56 5.43 -5.09 6.86
C PHE A 56 6.90 -5.47 6.74
N VAL A 57 7.63 -5.47 7.86
CA VAL A 57 9.00 -5.99 7.89
C VAL A 57 9.00 -7.53 7.87
N SER A 58 8.13 -8.14 8.68
CA SER A 58 8.08 -9.61 8.79
C SER A 58 7.27 -10.22 7.64
N PRO A 59 7.86 -11.06 6.77
CA PRO A 59 7.13 -11.80 5.75
C PRO A 59 6.31 -12.92 6.40
N THR A 60 4.99 -12.87 6.25
CA THR A 60 4.07 -13.82 6.90
C THR A 60 4.38 -15.27 6.51
N ASP A 61 4.45 -15.58 5.22
CA ASP A 61 4.72 -16.92 4.68
C ASP A 61 5.96 -17.60 5.27
N ARG A 62 7.01 -16.83 5.58
CA ARG A 62 8.23 -17.31 6.24
C ARG A 62 8.04 -17.40 7.75
N CYS A 63 7.55 -16.33 8.39
CA CYS A 63 7.57 -16.19 9.85
C CYS A 63 6.51 -17.01 10.59
N ILE A 64 5.48 -17.49 9.90
CA ILE A 64 4.49 -18.43 10.50
C ILE A 64 5.04 -19.86 10.64
N ARG A 65 6.15 -20.17 9.96
CA ARG A 65 6.72 -21.52 9.99
C ARG A 65 7.55 -21.70 11.26
N TRP A 66 7.28 -22.78 12.00
CA TRP A 66 7.96 -23.07 13.27
C TRP A 66 9.49 -23.10 13.17
N PHE A 67 10.04 -23.50 12.01
CA PHE A 67 11.49 -23.58 11.80
C PHE A 67 12.12 -22.24 11.40
N ASN A 68 11.32 -21.26 10.95
CA ASN A 68 11.77 -19.93 10.53
C ASN A 68 11.38 -18.82 11.51
N ASN A 69 10.52 -19.08 12.50
CA ASN A 69 10.01 -18.04 13.40
C ASN A 69 11.10 -17.37 14.26
N MET A 70 12.25 -18.02 14.44
CA MET A 70 13.42 -17.47 15.15
C MET A 70 14.33 -16.63 14.26
N ASN A 71 14.04 -16.51 12.95
CA ASN A 71 14.83 -15.67 12.07
C ASN A 71 14.72 -14.20 12.51
N PRO A 72 15.82 -13.42 12.56
CA PRO A 72 15.78 -12.01 12.94
C PRO A 72 14.74 -11.16 12.19
N ILE A 73 14.43 -11.50 10.92
CA ILE A 73 13.40 -10.78 10.15
C ILE A 73 12.00 -10.90 10.75
N CYS A 74 11.75 -11.93 11.57
CA CYS A 74 10.47 -12.19 12.24
C CYS A 74 10.35 -11.50 13.61
N ALA A 75 11.40 -10.83 14.10
CA ALA A 75 11.43 -10.24 15.44
C ALA A 75 10.37 -9.16 15.67
N ASN A 76 9.93 -8.47 14.60
CA ASN A 76 8.89 -7.44 14.67
C ASN A 76 7.46 -8.02 14.73
N GLY A 77 7.30 -9.34 14.56
CA GLY A 77 5.99 -9.99 14.48
C GLY A 77 5.17 -9.47 13.30
N PHE A 78 3.84 -9.57 13.40
CA PHE A 78 2.91 -9.28 12.31
C PHE A 78 2.30 -7.87 12.37
N ARG A 79 3.09 -6.86 12.77
CA ARG A 79 2.58 -5.49 12.94
C ARG A 79 3.61 -4.41 12.63
N GLU A 80 3.13 -3.24 12.24
CA GLU A 80 3.92 -2.03 12.02
C GLU A 80 3.23 -0.79 12.63
N PRO A 81 3.97 0.21 13.15
CA PRO A 81 3.37 1.43 13.67
C PRO A 81 2.58 2.18 12.58
N ILE A 82 1.36 2.62 12.90
CA ILE A 82 0.50 3.29 11.93
C ILE A 82 1.10 4.62 11.42
N GLU A 83 1.79 5.36 12.29
CA GLU A 83 2.40 6.65 11.92
C GLU A 83 3.52 6.45 10.90
N PHE A 84 4.36 5.43 11.08
CA PHE A 84 5.36 5.07 10.07
C PHE A 84 4.71 4.75 8.72
N GLN A 85 3.60 4.00 8.72
CA GLN A 85 2.90 3.67 7.47
C GLN A 85 2.28 4.90 6.78
N LYS A 86 1.76 5.85 7.57
CA LYS A 86 1.26 7.13 7.06
C LYS A 86 2.37 7.96 6.44
N GLU A 87 3.51 8.07 7.11
CA GLU A 87 4.70 8.77 6.59
C GLU A 87 5.22 8.10 5.32
N LEU A 88 5.32 6.76 5.32
CA LEU A 88 5.79 5.97 4.19
C LEU A 88 4.92 6.16 2.95
N ARG A 89 3.59 6.25 3.12
CA ARG A 89 2.66 6.39 1.98
C ARG A 89 2.41 7.84 1.57
N ALA A 90 2.71 8.84 2.42
CA ALA A 90 2.31 10.23 2.20
C ALA A 90 2.77 10.79 0.83
N PRO A 91 4.04 10.66 0.41
CA PRO A 91 4.48 11.20 -0.88
C PRO A 91 3.82 10.54 -2.10
N VAL A 92 3.39 9.28 -1.97
CA VAL A 92 2.64 8.57 -3.02
C VAL A 92 1.19 9.03 -3.03
N MET A 93 0.58 9.22 -1.86
CA MET A 93 -0.78 9.76 -1.73
C MET A 93 -0.91 11.17 -2.29
N GLU A 94 0.10 12.02 -2.14
CA GLU A 94 0.15 13.34 -2.79
C GLU A 94 0.06 13.20 -4.31
N SER A 95 0.85 12.29 -4.90
CA SER A 95 0.84 12.03 -6.34
C SER A 95 -0.52 11.47 -6.80
N TYR A 96 -1.12 10.56 -6.04
CA TYR A 96 -2.42 9.97 -6.37
C TYR A 96 -3.57 10.98 -6.27
N THR A 97 -3.52 11.85 -5.26
CA THR A 97 -4.49 12.93 -5.09
C THR A 97 -4.40 13.92 -6.25
N GLU A 98 -3.18 14.32 -6.64
CA GLU A 98 -2.99 15.20 -7.79
C GLU A 98 -3.43 14.54 -9.10
N LEU A 99 -3.11 13.25 -9.30
CA LEU A 99 -3.58 12.48 -10.45
C LEU A 99 -5.11 12.45 -10.53
N ALA A 100 -5.79 12.13 -9.42
CA ALA A 100 -7.25 12.13 -9.33
C ALA A 100 -7.82 13.53 -9.62
N ASN A 101 -7.27 14.59 -9.03
CA ASN A 101 -7.71 15.97 -9.26
C ASN A 101 -7.58 16.40 -10.73
N LYS A 102 -6.50 16.01 -11.41
CA LYS A 102 -6.23 16.40 -12.81
C LYS A 102 -7.02 15.61 -13.85
N THR A 103 -7.56 14.47 -13.47
CA THR A 103 -8.20 13.53 -14.40
C THR A 103 -9.67 13.26 -14.07
N GLY A 104 -10.11 13.52 -12.84
CA GLY A 104 -11.41 13.09 -12.35
C GLY A 104 -11.51 11.59 -12.08
N ALA A 105 -10.40 10.85 -12.07
CA ALA A 105 -10.39 9.44 -11.67
C ALA A 105 -10.75 9.27 -10.19
N THR A 106 -11.39 8.15 -9.85
CA THR A 106 -11.78 7.85 -8.46
C THR A 106 -10.58 7.28 -7.71
N LEU A 107 -10.24 7.86 -6.55
CA LEU A 107 -9.23 7.32 -5.65
C LEU A 107 -9.90 6.41 -4.62
N TRP A 108 -9.57 5.12 -4.62
CA TRP A 108 -10.04 4.15 -3.63
C TRP A 108 -8.91 3.86 -2.63
N ASP A 109 -9.14 4.13 -1.34
CA ASP A 109 -8.13 3.93 -0.30
C ASP A 109 -8.45 2.76 0.65
N PRO A 110 -7.81 1.59 0.50
CA PRO A 110 -8.03 0.44 1.38
C PRO A 110 -7.31 0.56 2.74
N PHE A 111 -6.41 1.52 2.90
CA PHE A 111 -5.54 1.61 4.08
C PHE A 111 -6.29 1.72 5.41
N PRO A 112 -7.36 2.54 5.56
CA PRO A 112 -8.08 2.63 6.84
C PRO A 112 -8.71 1.30 7.27
N LEU A 113 -9.08 0.43 6.32
CA LEU A 113 -9.62 -0.90 6.61
C LEU A 113 -8.53 -1.89 7.01
N LEU A 114 -7.34 -1.77 6.42
CA LEU A 114 -6.18 -2.62 6.74
C LEU A 114 -5.44 -2.17 8.02
N CYS A 115 -5.66 -0.94 8.48
CA CYS A 115 -5.02 -0.33 9.65
C CYS A 115 -6.04 0.27 10.64
N SER A 116 -7.06 -0.50 11.02
CA SER A 116 -8.19 0.01 11.80
C SER A 116 -7.93 0.22 13.31
N ASP A 117 -6.83 -0.29 13.86
CA ASP A 117 -6.52 -0.28 15.30
C ASP A 117 -6.09 1.11 15.83
N GLY A 118 -5.67 2.01 14.93
CA GLY A 118 -5.28 3.38 15.29
C GLY A 118 -3.90 3.51 15.95
N LYS A 119 -3.26 2.41 16.35
CA LYS A 119 -1.87 2.38 16.84
C LYS A 119 -0.94 1.57 15.94
N TYR A 120 -1.38 0.39 15.53
CA TYR A 120 -0.63 -0.47 14.62
C TYR A 120 -1.46 -0.86 13.40
N CYS A 121 -0.78 -1.08 12.28
CA CYS A 121 -1.28 -1.91 11.20
C CYS A 121 -0.88 -3.35 11.50
N TYR A 122 -1.75 -4.31 11.21
CA TYR A 122 -1.47 -5.73 11.43
C TYR A 122 -1.56 -6.51 10.12
N SER A 123 -0.64 -7.44 9.89
CA SER A 123 -0.73 -8.39 8.77
C SER A 123 -1.61 -9.59 9.08
N GLU A 124 -2.16 -9.65 10.30
CA GLU A 124 -3.16 -10.62 10.75
C GLU A 124 -4.36 -9.95 11.41
N LYS A 125 -5.52 -10.60 11.33
CA LYS A 125 -6.75 -10.22 12.04
C LYS A 125 -7.54 -11.47 12.39
N ASP A 126 -7.91 -11.63 13.65
CA ASP A 126 -8.71 -12.76 14.15
C ASP A 126 -8.13 -14.14 13.77
N GLY A 127 -6.81 -14.30 13.87
CA GLY A 127 -6.10 -15.53 13.50
C GLY A 127 -6.00 -15.78 12.00
N ARG A 128 -6.36 -14.81 11.15
CA ARG A 128 -6.26 -14.89 9.69
C ARG A 128 -5.25 -13.87 9.19
N TYR A 129 -4.26 -14.36 8.43
CA TYR A 129 -3.29 -13.50 7.78
C TYR A 129 -3.90 -12.78 6.59
N LEU A 130 -3.82 -11.45 6.58
CA LEU A 130 -4.28 -10.55 5.53
C LEU A 130 -3.24 -10.37 4.42
N PHE A 131 -1.97 -10.72 4.67
CA PHE A 131 -0.88 -10.63 3.71
C PHE A 131 -0.15 -11.96 3.58
N VAL A 132 0.28 -12.29 2.36
CA VAL A 132 1.10 -13.47 2.07
C VAL A 132 2.54 -13.23 2.49
N ASP A 133 3.09 -12.07 2.15
CA ASP A 133 4.44 -11.64 2.48
C ASP A 133 4.42 -10.23 3.09
N GLN A 134 5.48 -9.44 2.87
CA GLN A 134 5.61 -8.09 3.38
C GLN A 134 4.63 -7.08 2.76
N HIS A 135 4.10 -7.31 1.56
CA HIS A 135 3.33 -6.29 0.85
C HIS A 135 2.17 -6.82 -0.01
N HIS A 136 2.10 -8.12 -0.28
CA HIS A 136 1.01 -8.71 -1.05
C HIS A 136 -0.14 -9.18 -0.15
N LEU A 137 -1.35 -8.75 -0.48
CA LEU A 137 -2.57 -9.24 0.17
C LEU A 137 -2.77 -10.74 -0.06
N SER A 138 -3.24 -11.42 0.97
CA SER A 138 -3.76 -12.78 0.89
C SER A 138 -5.21 -12.79 0.39
N SER A 139 -5.78 -13.98 0.19
CA SER A 139 -7.21 -14.12 -0.05
C SER A 139 -8.05 -13.54 1.09
N ASN A 140 -7.61 -13.65 2.36
CA ASN A 140 -8.32 -13.05 3.49
C ASN A 140 -8.26 -11.51 3.42
N GLY A 141 -7.11 -10.95 3.05
CA GLY A 141 -6.96 -9.51 2.84
C GLY A 141 -7.89 -9.00 1.73
N ASN A 142 -7.96 -9.69 0.61
CA ASN A 142 -8.88 -9.34 -0.48
C ASN A 142 -10.37 -9.47 -0.05
N LEU A 143 -10.73 -10.50 0.70
CA LEU A 143 -12.09 -10.67 1.24
C LEU A 143 -12.47 -9.56 2.23
N LEU A 144 -11.51 -9.00 2.97
CA LEU A 144 -11.76 -7.84 3.81
C LEU A 144 -12.08 -6.58 2.99
N LEU A 145 -11.43 -6.42 1.84
CA LEU A 145 -11.52 -5.20 1.02
C LEU A 145 -12.67 -5.19 0.02
N ILE A 146 -13.16 -6.36 -0.39
CA ILE A 146 -14.12 -6.46 -1.51
C ILE A 146 -15.39 -5.65 -1.28
N GLY A 147 -15.91 -5.59 -0.05
CA GLY A 147 -17.11 -4.80 0.26
C GLY A 147 -16.92 -3.32 -0.06
N SER A 148 -15.85 -2.71 0.45
CA SER A 148 -15.53 -1.31 0.20
C SER A 148 -15.21 -1.01 -1.27
N PHE A 149 -14.60 -1.96 -1.99
CA PHE A 149 -14.36 -1.80 -3.42
C PHE A 149 -15.67 -1.84 -4.22
N LEU A 150 -16.59 -2.74 -3.89
CA LEU A 150 -17.91 -2.81 -4.52
C LEU A 150 -18.74 -1.54 -4.25
N GLU A 151 -18.74 -1.04 -3.01
CA GLU A 151 -19.35 0.25 -2.68
C GLU A 151 -18.78 1.40 -3.52
N THR A 152 -17.47 1.38 -3.78
CA THR A 152 -16.85 2.37 -4.67
C THR A 152 -17.40 2.24 -6.09
N LEU A 153 -17.49 1.03 -6.65
CA LEU A 153 -18.04 0.81 -7.98
C LEU A 153 -19.50 1.29 -8.10
N GLU A 154 -20.33 1.04 -7.08
CA GLU A 154 -21.72 1.49 -7.04
C GLU A 154 -21.87 3.01 -7.07
N THR A 155 -20.86 3.78 -6.64
CA THR A 155 -20.88 5.25 -6.75
C THR A 155 -20.58 5.76 -8.16
N ILE A 156 -19.91 4.95 -8.99
CA ILE A 156 -19.44 5.34 -10.32
C ILE A 156 -20.37 4.81 -11.43
N TRP A 157 -21.09 3.70 -11.19
CA TRP A 157 -22.01 3.07 -12.14
C TRP A 157 -23.45 3.60 -12.13
N LYS A 158 -23.74 4.64 -11.35
CA LYS A 158 -25.02 5.36 -11.43
C LYS A 158 -25.09 6.23 -12.66
#